data_AF-A0A8Q3WM97-F1
#
_entry.id   AF-A0A8Q3WM97-F1
#
_cell.length_a   1.000
_cell.length_b   1.000
_cell.length_c   1.000
_cell.angle_alpha   90.00
_cell.angle_beta   90.00
_cell.angle_gamma   90.00
#
_symmetry.space_group_name_H-M   'P 1'
#
loop_
_entity.id
_entity.type
_entity.pdbx_description
1 polymer ?
#
loop_
_entity_poly.entity_id
_entity_poly.type
_entity_poly.pdbx_seq_one_letter_code
_entity_poly.pdbx_strand_id
1 'polypeptide(L)'
;MKNSRTWAWRAPVELFLLCAALGCLSLPGSRGERPHSFGSNAVNKSFAKSRQMRSVDVTLMPIDCELSSWSSWTTCDPCQKKRYRYAYLLQPSQFHGEPCNFSDKEVEDCVTNRPCGSQVRCEGFVCAQTGRCVNRRLLCNGDNDCGDQSDEANCRRIYKKCQHEMDQYWGIGSLASGINLFTNSFEGPVLDHRYYAGGCSPHYILNTRFRKPYNVESYTPQTQGKYEFILKEYESYSDFERNVTEKMASKSGFSFGFKIPGIFELGISSQSDRGKHYIRRTKRFSHTKSVFLHARSDLEVAHYKLKPRSLMLHYEFLQRVKRLPLEYSYGEYRDLFRDFGTHYITEAVLGGIYEYTLVMNKEAMERGDYTLNNVHACA
;
A
#
# COMPACT_ATOMS: atom_id res chain seq x y z
N MET A 1 -36.22 -67.75 -14.38
CA MET A 1 -37.54 -67.08 -14.21
C MET A 1 -37.33 -65.63 -14.64
N LYS A 2 -37.67 -65.23 -15.89
CA LYS A 2 -38.96 -64.61 -16.29
C LYS A 2 -39.42 -63.61 -15.21
N ASN A 3 -39.54 -62.29 -15.39
CA ASN A 3 -39.75 -61.41 -16.55
C ASN A 3 -39.24 -60.00 -16.13
N SER A 4 -38.50 -59.23 -16.94
CA SER A 4 -38.95 -58.37 -18.06
C SER A 4 -39.88 -57.23 -17.57
N ARG A 5 -39.79 -55.95 -17.96
CA ARG A 5 -39.17 -55.23 -19.10
C ARG A 5 -39.33 -53.71 -18.78
N THR A 6 -38.31 -52.86 -18.97
CA THR A 6 -38.19 -51.82 -20.04
C THR A 6 -39.39 -50.84 -20.15
N TRP A 7 -39.25 -49.52 -20.35
CA TRP A 7 -38.35 -48.82 -21.27
C TRP A 7 -38.55 -47.29 -21.11
N ALA A 8 -37.50 -46.48 -21.31
CA ALA A 8 -37.41 -45.42 -22.34
C ALA A 8 -38.15 -44.10 -22.07
N TRP A 9 -37.69 -42.90 -22.42
CA TRP A 9 -36.44 -42.23 -22.85
C TRP A 9 -36.93 -40.83 -23.32
N ARG A 10 -36.09 -39.78 -23.23
CA ARG A 10 -36.15 -38.48 -23.95
C ARG A 10 -36.90 -37.28 -23.32
N ALA A 11 -36.11 -36.21 -23.15
CA ALA A 11 -36.46 -34.78 -23.07
C ALA A 11 -36.96 -34.24 -24.45
N PRO A 12 -37.09 -32.92 -24.77
CA PRO A 12 -36.88 -31.66 -24.03
C PRO A 12 -37.89 -30.48 -24.37
N VAL A 13 -37.61 -29.26 -23.86
CA VAL A 13 -37.94 -27.86 -24.32
C VAL A 13 -39.38 -27.25 -24.25
N GLU A 14 -39.36 -25.94 -23.95
CA GLU A 14 -40.31 -24.80 -24.18
C GLU A 14 -41.40 -24.50 -23.14
N LEU A 15 -41.38 -23.34 -22.44
CA LEU A 15 -41.58 -21.91 -22.81
C LEU A 15 -43.06 -21.51 -22.57
N PHE A 16 -43.34 -20.58 -21.64
CA PHE A 16 -44.44 -19.61 -21.79
C PHE A 16 -44.29 -18.39 -20.85
N LEU A 17 -44.52 -17.23 -21.46
CA LEU A 17 -44.50 -15.85 -20.96
C LEU A 17 -45.68 -15.54 -20.00
N LEU A 18 -45.57 -14.44 -19.24
CA LEU A 18 -46.57 -13.35 -19.23
C LEU A 18 -46.11 -12.12 -18.42
N CYS A 19 -46.03 -10.97 -19.12
CA CYS A 19 -46.07 -9.63 -18.55
C CYS A 19 -47.53 -9.21 -18.34
N ALA A 20 -47.83 -8.41 -17.30
CA ALA A 20 -48.84 -7.34 -17.38
C ALA A 20 -48.67 -6.33 -16.24
N ALA A 21 -48.60 -5.06 -16.62
CA ALA A 21 -48.66 -3.88 -15.77
C ALA A 21 -50.10 -3.60 -15.31
N LEU A 22 -50.26 -2.97 -14.15
CA LEU A 22 -51.41 -2.11 -13.83
C LEU A 22 -50.99 -1.07 -12.79
N GLY A 23 -51.16 0.21 -13.14
CA GLY A 23 -50.93 1.35 -12.28
C GLY A 23 -52.19 1.91 -11.63
N CYS A 24 -51.94 2.95 -10.83
CA CYS A 24 -52.85 3.97 -10.28
C CYS A 24 -53.75 3.58 -9.08
N LEU A 25 -53.50 4.18 -7.91
CA LEU A 25 -54.28 5.33 -7.39
C LEU A 25 -53.83 5.74 -5.97
N SER A 26 -53.98 7.02 -5.69
CA SER A 26 -53.52 7.78 -4.51
C SER A 26 -54.57 7.93 -3.38
N LEU A 27 -54.08 7.92 -2.12
CA LEU A 27 -54.59 8.53 -0.85
C LEU A 27 -55.88 7.95 -0.21
N PRO A 28 -56.17 8.10 1.13
CA PRO A 28 -55.56 8.96 2.18
C PRO A 28 -55.34 8.35 3.61
N GLY A 29 -54.49 9.02 4.42
CA GLY A 29 -54.66 9.38 5.85
C GLY A 29 -54.76 8.33 7.00
N SER A 30 -53.87 8.43 8.01
CA SER A 30 -54.21 8.62 9.45
C SER A 30 -53.01 8.51 10.41
N ARG A 31 -52.81 9.60 11.18
CA ARG A 31 -52.37 9.77 12.59
C ARG A 31 -51.03 9.23 13.13
N GLY A 32 -50.24 10.19 13.61
CA GLY A 32 -49.30 10.08 14.74
C GLY A 32 -48.82 11.48 15.16
N GLU A 33 -49.47 12.07 16.16
CA GLU A 33 -49.39 13.47 16.58
C GLU A 33 -48.04 13.88 17.22
N ARG A 34 -47.60 15.12 16.94
CA ARG A 34 -46.63 15.88 17.76
C ARG A 34 -47.35 16.55 18.93
N PRO A 35 -46.78 16.63 20.15
CA PRO A 35 -47.23 17.61 21.12
C PRO A 35 -46.46 18.93 20.99
N HIS A 36 -47.23 20.01 21.01
CA HIS A 36 -46.80 21.40 21.07
C HIS A 36 -46.22 21.78 22.44
N SER A 37 -45.28 22.72 22.39
CA SER A 37 -44.83 23.58 23.47
C SER A 37 -45.94 24.50 24.00
N PHE A 38 -45.99 24.71 25.32
CA PHE A 38 -46.52 25.95 25.94
C PHE A 38 -45.76 26.25 27.24
N GLY A 39 -45.41 27.52 27.43
CA GLY A 39 -44.56 28.02 28.51
C GLY A 39 -45.32 28.48 29.77
N SER A 40 -44.59 28.35 30.88
CA SER A 40 -44.46 29.27 32.04
C SER A 40 -45.69 29.68 32.87
N ASN A 41 -45.75 29.24 34.14
CA ASN A 41 -45.31 30.07 35.28
C ASN A 41 -45.42 29.36 36.66
N ALA A 42 -44.34 29.55 37.42
CA ALA A 42 -44.25 29.72 38.88
C ALA A 42 -44.51 28.56 39.89
N VAL A 43 -43.38 28.09 40.43
CA VAL A 43 -43.05 27.86 41.85
C VAL A 43 -43.70 26.66 42.58
N ASN A 44 -42.90 25.59 42.76
CA ASN A 44 -42.42 25.24 44.10
C ASN A 44 -41.17 24.34 44.04
N LYS A 45 -40.14 24.74 44.79
CA LYS A 45 -38.87 24.02 44.95
C LYS A 45 -39.13 22.61 45.51
N SER A 46 -38.87 21.60 44.70
CA SER A 46 -38.32 20.34 45.18
C SER A 46 -36.96 20.16 44.50
N PHE A 47 -35.89 20.40 45.25
CA PHE A 47 -34.54 20.01 44.87
C PHE A 47 -34.40 18.48 44.97
N ALA A 48 -35.18 17.74 44.18
CA ALA A 48 -34.77 16.40 43.84
C ALA A 48 -33.66 16.56 42.81
N LYS A 49 -32.40 16.48 43.26
CA LYS A 49 -31.27 16.25 42.36
C LYS A 49 -31.60 14.99 41.56
N SER A 50 -32.17 15.15 40.38
CA SER A 50 -32.21 14.11 39.36
C SER A 50 -30.77 13.65 39.23
N ARG A 51 -30.51 12.40 39.65
CA ARG A 51 -29.20 11.79 39.45
C ARG A 51 -29.02 11.70 37.95
N GLN A 52 -28.26 12.61 37.36
CA GLN A 52 -27.70 12.39 36.04
C GLN A 52 -26.83 11.14 36.14
N MET A 53 -27.31 10.05 35.55
CA MET A 53 -26.49 8.87 35.30
C MET A 53 -25.37 9.33 34.38
N ARG A 54 -24.17 9.56 34.93
CA ARG A 54 -22.98 9.73 34.10
C ARG A 54 -22.78 8.42 33.37
N SER A 55 -22.57 8.45 32.06
CA SER A 55 -22.02 7.29 31.37
C SER A 55 -20.74 6.91 32.10
N VAL A 56 -20.67 5.69 32.62
CA VAL A 56 -19.41 5.10 33.05
C VAL A 56 -18.48 5.20 31.84
N ASP A 57 -17.22 5.62 32.07
CA ASP A 57 -16.19 5.65 31.04
C ASP A 57 -16.31 4.36 30.22
N VAL A 58 -16.68 4.47 28.93
CA VAL A 58 -16.95 3.31 28.10
C VAL A 58 -15.59 2.75 27.73
N THR A 59 -15.01 1.97 28.64
CA THR A 59 -13.84 1.15 28.33
C THR A 59 -14.27 0.20 27.23
N LEU A 60 -13.77 0.45 26.02
CA LEU A 60 -14.03 -0.37 24.85
C LEU A 60 -13.58 -1.79 25.18
N MET A 61 -14.47 -2.76 25.01
CA MET A 61 -14.17 -4.16 25.33
C MET A 61 -13.00 -4.64 24.45
N PRO A 62 -12.02 -5.34 25.03
CA PRO A 62 -10.95 -5.95 24.25
C PRO A 62 -11.53 -6.84 23.17
N ILE A 63 -10.98 -6.72 21.97
CA ILE A 63 -11.31 -7.59 20.85
C ILE A 63 -10.09 -8.43 20.55
N ASP A 64 -10.22 -9.73 20.73
CA ASP A 64 -9.15 -10.69 20.49
C ASP A 64 -9.04 -11.04 19.01
N CYS A 65 -7.85 -11.49 18.60
CA CYS A 65 -7.58 -11.88 17.23
C CYS A 65 -8.09 -13.30 16.95
N GLU A 66 -8.79 -13.48 15.84
CA GLU A 66 -9.28 -14.80 15.39
C GLU A 66 -8.80 -15.11 13.97
N LEU A 67 -8.18 -16.27 13.80
CA LEU A 67 -7.85 -16.84 12.48
C LEU A 67 -8.87 -17.90 12.08
N SER A 68 -8.98 -18.15 10.79
CA SER A 68 -9.75 -19.25 10.24
C SER A 68 -9.21 -20.60 10.68
N SER A 69 -10.01 -21.66 10.47
CA SER A 69 -9.47 -23.01 10.43
C SER A 69 -8.42 -23.15 9.33
N TRP A 70 -7.54 -24.14 9.49
CA TRP A 70 -6.50 -24.44 8.50
C TRP A 70 -7.09 -24.86 7.16
N SER A 71 -6.50 -24.37 6.07
CA SER A 71 -6.78 -24.87 4.74
C SER A 71 -6.40 -26.35 4.61
N SER A 72 -7.01 -27.04 3.64
CA SER A 72 -6.50 -28.34 3.19
C SER A 72 -5.03 -28.23 2.78
N TRP A 73 -4.26 -29.28 3.04
CA TRP A 73 -2.88 -29.37 2.57
C TRP A 73 -2.81 -29.35 1.05
N THR A 74 -1.86 -28.60 0.50
CA THR A 74 -1.54 -28.67 -0.92
C THR A 74 -0.97 -30.04 -1.28
N THR A 75 -0.99 -30.36 -2.57
CA THR A 75 -0.16 -31.43 -3.13
C THR A 75 1.33 -31.14 -2.86
N CYS A 76 2.13 -32.20 -2.83
CA CYS A 76 3.58 -32.07 -2.62
C CYS A 76 4.22 -31.41 -3.83
N ASP A 77 4.88 -30.26 -3.62
CA ASP A 77 5.58 -29.54 -4.67
C ASP A 77 6.78 -30.35 -5.18
N PRO A 78 6.87 -30.68 -6.49
CA PRO A 78 7.97 -31.44 -7.06
C PRO A 78 9.37 -30.81 -6.90
N CYS A 79 9.43 -29.48 -6.89
CA CYS A 79 10.65 -28.70 -6.88
C CYS A 79 11.13 -28.40 -5.47
N GLN A 80 10.22 -27.97 -4.58
CA GLN A 80 10.56 -27.64 -3.19
C GLN A 80 10.52 -28.84 -2.26
N LYS A 81 9.89 -29.96 -2.67
CA LYS A 81 9.66 -31.17 -1.85
C LYS A 81 8.97 -30.86 -0.52
N LYS A 82 8.04 -29.90 -0.58
CA LYS A 82 7.27 -29.41 0.57
C LYS A 82 5.79 -29.29 0.22
N ARG A 83 4.94 -29.43 1.23
CA ARG A 83 3.50 -29.15 1.16
C ARG A 83 3.15 -28.00 2.11
N TYR A 84 2.08 -27.29 1.80
CA TYR A 84 1.73 -26.02 2.44
C TYR A 84 0.28 -26.04 2.90
N ARG A 85 0.00 -25.33 4.00
CA ARG A 85 -1.35 -24.93 4.40
C ARG A 85 -1.30 -23.55 5.06
N TYR A 86 -2.43 -22.87 5.09
CA TYR A 86 -2.52 -21.51 5.63
C TYR A 86 -3.84 -21.29 6.37
N ALA A 87 -3.84 -20.25 7.19
CA ALA A 87 -5.03 -19.66 7.78
C ALA A 87 -5.10 -18.18 7.39
N TYR A 88 -6.31 -17.63 7.32
CA TYR A 88 -6.53 -16.20 7.04
C TYR A 88 -7.20 -15.53 8.24
N LEU A 89 -7.02 -14.22 8.34
CA LEU A 89 -7.54 -13.42 9.44
C LEU A 89 -9.07 -13.27 9.30
N LEU A 90 -9.81 -13.67 10.32
CA LEU A 90 -11.25 -13.40 10.44
C LEU A 90 -11.48 -12.09 11.19
N GLN A 91 -10.77 -11.92 12.31
CA GLN A 91 -10.95 -10.77 13.20
C GLN A 91 -9.59 -10.23 13.68
N PRO A 92 -9.29 -8.94 13.45
CA PRO A 92 -8.08 -8.32 13.98
C PRO A 92 -8.23 -7.99 15.47
N SER A 93 -7.14 -8.08 16.24
CA SER A 93 -7.15 -7.60 17.63
C SER A 93 -7.28 -6.09 17.72
N GLN A 94 -8.10 -5.61 18.66
CA GLN A 94 -8.30 -4.20 18.96
C GLN A 94 -8.45 -3.98 20.47
N PHE A 95 -8.25 -2.73 20.92
CA PHE A 95 -8.46 -2.32 22.32
C PHE A 95 -7.72 -3.18 23.35
N HIS A 96 -6.46 -3.50 23.06
CA HIS A 96 -5.61 -4.36 23.89
C HIS A 96 -6.09 -5.81 24.07
N GLY A 97 -6.91 -6.32 23.14
CA GLY A 97 -7.15 -7.76 23.04
C GLY A 97 -5.92 -8.56 22.62
N GLU A 98 -5.98 -9.87 22.80
CA GLU A 98 -4.87 -10.79 22.53
C GLU A 98 -4.52 -10.83 21.02
N PRO A 99 -3.27 -10.55 20.62
CA PRO A 99 -2.85 -10.61 19.23
C PRO A 99 -2.58 -12.06 18.79
N CYS A 100 -2.79 -12.35 17.51
CA CYS A 100 -2.36 -13.62 16.90
C CYS A 100 -0.82 -13.65 16.80
N ASN A 101 -0.15 -14.22 17.80
CA ASN A 101 1.32 -14.35 17.90
C ASN A 101 1.86 -15.65 17.27
N PHE A 102 1.02 -16.45 16.63
CA PHE A 102 1.37 -17.70 15.97
C PHE A 102 1.44 -17.54 14.45
N SER A 103 2.14 -18.45 13.79
CA SER A 103 2.27 -18.45 12.33
C SER A 103 0.92 -18.69 11.65
N ASP A 104 0.63 -17.90 10.63
CA ASP A 104 -0.56 -18.01 9.80
C ASP A 104 -0.36 -18.95 8.60
N LYS A 105 0.77 -19.68 8.57
CA LYS A 105 1.10 -20.74 7.60
C LYS A 105 1.91 -21.88 8.22
N GLU A 106 1.83 -23.04 7.61
CA GLU A 106 2.67 -24.19 7.94
C GLU A 106 3.27 -24.83 6.69
N VAL A 107 4.47 -25.37 6.86
CA VAL A 107 5.25 -26.00 5.80
C VAL A 107 5.76 -27.34 6.31
N GLU A 108 5.51 -28.40 5.55
CA GLU A 108 5.97 -29.74 5.89
C GLU A 108 6.76 -30.35 4.73
N ASP A 109 7.77 -31.13 5.07
CA ASP A 109 8.55 -31.89 4.10
C ASP A 109 7.70 -33.05 3.54
N CYS A 110 7.85 -33.32 2.25
CA CYS A 110 7.12 -34.38 1.56
C CYS A 110 7.99 -35.07 0.51
N VAL A 111 7.63 -36.32 0.21
CA VAL A 111 8.34 -37.14 -0.78
C VAL A 111 7.52 -37.19 -2.07
N THR A 112 8.14 -36.85 -3.19
CA THR A 112 7.53 -36.88 -4.52
C THR A 112 8.55 -37.27 -5.57
N ASN A 113 8.11 -38.08 -6.53
CA ASN A 113 8.92 -38.55 -7.67
C ASN A 113 8.58 -37.80 -8.97
N ARG A 114 7.78 -36.73 -8.88
CA ARG A 114 7.43 -35.93 -10.06
C ARG A 114 8.67 -35.16 -10.55
N PRO A 115 8.94 -35.12 -11.86
CA PRO A 115 10.07 -34.37 -12.40
C PRO A 115 9.85 -32.86 -12.21
N CYS A 116 10.91 -32.15 -11.80
CA CYS A 116 10.92 -30.70 -11.70
C CYS A 116 11.90 -30.12 -12.73
N GLY A 117 11.42 -29.20 -13.58
CA GLY A 117 12.24 -28.49 -14.57
C GLY A 117 12.92 -27.24 -13.99
N SER A 118 13.66 -27.34 -12.88
CA SER A 118 14.10 -26.17 -12.10
C SER A 118 15.37 -25.45 -12.56
N GLN A 119 16.02 -25.83 -13.66
CA GLN A 119 17.25 -25.16 -14.07
C GLN A 119 17.07 -24.25 -15.27
N VAL A 120 16.85 -22.97 -14.96
CA VAL A 120 17.23 -21.88 -15.86
C VAL A 120 18.73 -22.04 -16.13
N ARG A 121 19.08 -22.38 -17.36
CA ARG A 121 20.48 -22.55 -17.76
C ARG A 121 21.19 -21.20 -17.66
N CYS A 122 22.33 -21.17 -16.98
CA CYS A 122 23.21 -20.02 -16.91
C CYS A 122 24.37 -20.21 -17.88
N GLU A 123 24.50 -19.32 -18.87
CA GLU A 123 25.65 -19.29 -19.77
C GLU A 123 26.88 -18.61 -19.13
N GLY A 124 26.64 -17.79 -18.11
CA GLY A 124 27.63 -16.98 -17.41
C GLY A 124 28.28 -17.65 -16.20
N PHE A 125 28.73 -16.81 -15.28
CA PHE A 125 29.19 -17.20 -13.95
C PHE A 125 28.00 -17.21 -12.97
N VAL A 126 27.92 -18.22 -12.12
CA VAL A 126 26.89 -18.32 -11.08
C VAL A 126 27.49 -17.86 -9.76
N CYS A 127 26.89 -16.82 -9.18
CA CYS A 127 27.31 -16.28 -7.89
C CYS A 127 27.11 -17.30 -6.76
N ALA A 128 28.06 -17.34 -5.82
CA ALA A 128 28.16 -18.41 -4.84
C ALA A 128 26.98 -18.47 -3.86
N GLN A 129 26.60 -17.32 -3.29
CA GLN A 129 25.53 -17.21 -2.30
C GLN A 129 24.22 -16.76 -2.93
N THR A 130 24.27 -15.80 -3.86
CA THR A 130 23.04 -15.24 -4.44
C THR A 130 22.41 -16.14 -5.50
N GLY A 131 23.20 -16.99 -6.16
CA GLY A 131 22.73 -17.83 -7.27
C GLY A 131 22.27 -17.02 -8.49
N ARG A 132 22.77 -15.78 -8.61
CA ARG A 132 22.57 -14.91 -9.77
C ARG A 132 23.49 -15.36 -10.92
N CYS A 133 23.00 -15.27 -12.15
CA CYS A 133 23.78 -15.57 -13.35
C CYS A 133 24.33 -14.26 -13.94
N VAL A 134 25.64 -14.07 -13.87
CA VAL A 134 26.32 -12.84 -14.28
C VAL A 134 27.20 -13.11 -15.50
N ASN A 135 27.30 -12.16 -16.42
CA ASN A 135 28.16 -12.31 -17.60
C ASN A 135 29.64 -12.37 -17.20
N ARG A 136 30.43 -13.26 -17.81
CA ARG A 136 31.88 -13.40 -17.52
C ARG A 136 32.68 -12.12 -17.75
N ARG A 137 32.19 -11.20 -18.59
CA ARG A 137 32.80 -9.87 -18.80
C ARG A 137 32.74 -8.96 -17.56
N LEU A 138 31.94 -9.32 -16.58
CA LEU A 138 31.77 -8.60 -15.32
C LEU A 138 32.63 -9.15 -14.19
N LEU A 139 33.38 -10.23 -14.43
CA LEU A 139 34.30 -10.76 -13.43
C LEU A 139 35.54 -9.86 -13.31
N CYS A 140 35.99 -9.61 -12.09
CA CYS A 140 37.19 -8.83 -11.79
C CYS A 140 37.18 -7.41 -12.37
N ASN A 141 36.00 -6.78 -12.41
CA ASN A 141 35.82 -5.42 -12.93
C ASN A 141 35.81 -4.36 -11.80
N GLY A 142 35.91 -4.77 -10.54
CA GLY A 142 35.88 -3.92 -9.36
C GLY A 142 34.49 -3.51 -8.90
N ASP A 143 33.43 -4.02 -9.53
CA ASP A 143 32.04 -3.83 -9.14
C ASP A 143 31.51 -5.12 -8.49
N ASN A 144 30.59 -4.98 -7.52
CA ASN A 144 29.91 -6.14 -6.93
C ASN A 144 28.61 -6.41 -7.70
N ASP A 145 28.71 -7.07 -8.85
CA ASP A 145 27.59 -7.45 -9.70
C ASP A 145 26.83 -8.68 -9.15
N CYS A 146 27.49 -9.53 -8.36
CA CYS A 146 26.87 -10.69 -7.73
C CYS A 146 26.04 -10.37 -6.47
N GLY A 147 26.31 -9.26 -5.80
CA GLY A 147 25.72 -8.88 -4.50
C GLY A 147 26.51 -9.43 -3.29
N ASP A 148 27.13 -10.59 -3.44
CA ASP A 148 27.95 -11.27 -2.42
C ASP A 148 29.48 -11.14 -2.65
N GLN A 149 29.91 -10.32 -3.63
CA GLN A 149 31.30 -10.12 -4.05
C GLN A 149 32.01 -11.38 -4.62
N SER A 150 31.26 -12.43 -4.96
CA SER A 150 31.83 -13.68 -5.49
C SER A 150 32.43 -13.54 -6.90
N ASP A 151 31.99 -12.55 -7.66
CA ASP A 151 32.52 -12.14 -8.96
C ASP A 151 33.89 -11.45 -8.90
N GLU A 152 34.23 -10.87 -7.75
CA GLU A 152 35.50 -10.21 -7.48
C GLU A 152 36.48 -11.09 -6.68
N ALA A 153 36.08 -12.35 -6.40
CA ALA A 153 36.94 -13.31 -5.74
C ALA A 153 38.00 -13.88 -6.71
N ASN A 154 39.20 -14.15 -6.18
CA ASN A 154 40.32 -14.79 -6.91
C ASN A 154 40.81 -14.02 -8.16
N CYS A 155 40.71 -12.69 -8.15
CA CYS A 155 41.16 -11.85 -9.25
C CYS A 155 42.67 -11.56 -9.18
N ARG A 156 43.40 -11.86 -10.27
CA ARG A 156 44.83 -11.50 -10.40
C ARG A 156 45.05 -10.00 -10.62
N ARG A 157 44.13 -9.37 -11.35
CA ARG A 157 44.12 -7.93 -11.66
C ARG A 157 42.66 -7.49 -11.75
N ILE A 158 42.39 -6.28 -11.26
CA ILE A 158 41.07 -5.66 -11.31
C ILE A 158 41.05 -4.64 -12.45
N TYR A 159 40.16 -4.82 -13.42
CA TYR A 159 40.00 -3.92 -14.56
C TYR A 159 38.85 -2.97 -14.29
N LYS A 160 39.11 -1.93 -13.48
CA LYS A 160 38.10 -0.92 -13.11
C LYS A 160 37.50 -0.26 -14.34
N LYS A 161 36.17 -0.28 -14.45
CA LYS A 161 35.48 0.42 -15.53
C LYS A 161 35.47 1.94 -15.32
N CYS A 162 35.28 2.38 -14.09
CA CYS A 162 35.36 3.79 -13.70
C CYS A 162 36.78 4.13 -13.26
N GLN A 163 37.38 5.16 -13.87
CA GLN A 163 38.68 5.68 -13.42
C GLN A 163 38.56 6.58 -12.19
N HIS A 164 37.38 7.14 -11.97
CA HIS A 164 37.10 8.06 -10.88
C HIS A 164 36.04 7.49 -9.95
N GLU A 165 36.06 7.95 -8.71
CA GLU A 165 34.98 7.69 -7.75
C GLU A 165 33.73 8.47 -8.15
N MET A 166 32.59 7.77 -8.07
CA MET A 166 31.30 8.25 -8.55
C MET A 166 30.23 7.87 -7.53
N ASP A 167 29.34 8.81 -7.25
CA ASP A 167 28.27 8.61 -6.28
C ASP A 167 27.06 7.93 -6.89
N GLN A 168 26.28 7.25 -6.05
CA GLN A 168 24.93 6.80 -6.40
C GLN A 168 23.97 7.99 -6.34
N TYR A 169 22.91 7.97 -7.15
CA TYR A 169 21.86 8.99 -7.02
C TYR A 169 21.31 9.01 -5.59
N TRP A 170 21.12 10.21 -5.05
CA TRP A 170 20.60 10.38 -3.71
C TRP A 170 19.18 9.77 -3.61
N GLY A 171 18.97 8.95 -2.58
CA GLY A 171 17.68 8.29 -2.34
C GLY A 171 17.32 7.15 -3.33
N ILE A 172 18.25 6.71 -4.19
CA ILE A 172 17.95 5.70 -5.22
C ILE A 172 17.52 4.33 -4.68
N GLY A 173 17.91 4.02 -3.45
CA GLY A 173 17.51 2.77 -2.77
C GLY A 173 16.00 2.70 -2.55
N SER A 174 15.36 3.81 -2.18
CA SER A 174 13.89 3.87 -2.00
C SER A 174 13.12 3.70 -3.32
N LEU A 175 13.74 4.04 -4.45
CA LEU A 175 13.17 3.78 -5.77
C LEU A 175 13.34 2.31 -6.22
N ALA A 176 14.21 1.56 -5.55
CA ALA A 176 14.48 0.15 -5.81
C ALA A 176 13.63 -0.80 -4.94
N SER A 177 13.08 -0.29 -3.84
CA SER A 177 12.15 -1.00 -2.96
C SER A 177 10.79 -1.20 -3.61
N GLY A 178 10.15 -2.31 -3.24
CA GLY A 178 8.75 -2.53 -3.54
C GLY A 178 7.87 -1.66 -2.65
N ILE A 179 6.63 -1.47 -3.10
CA ILE A 179 5.65 -0.65 -2.41
C ILE A 179 4.39 -1.47 -2.19
N ASN A 180 3.85 -1.41 -0.98
CA ASN A 180 2.55 -1.95 -0.66
C ASN A 180 1.51 -0.84 -0.79
N LEU A 181 0.77 -0.88 -1.88
CA LEU A 181 -0.20 0.16 -2.22
C LEU A 181 -1.48 0.14 -1.36
N PHE A 182 -1.74 -0.95 -0.64
CA PHE A 182 -2.88 -1.00 0.28
C PHE A 182 -2.61 -0.24 1.58
N THR A 183 -1.34 -0.21 2.00
CA THR A 183 -0.88 0.45 3.23
C THR A 183 -0.09 1.74 2.94
N ASN A 184 0.29 1.98 1.68
CA ASN A 184 1.22 3.02 1.24
C ASN A 184 2.57 2.96 1.98
N SER A 185 3.08 1.76 2.23
CA SER A 185 4.40 1.54 2.84
C SER A 185 5.44 1.10 1.81
N PHE A 186 6.70 1.47 2.06
CA PHE A 186 7.85 0.89 1.38
C PHE A 186 8.21 -0.44 2.04
N GLU A 187 8.44 -1.45 1.22
CA GLU A 187 8.82 -2.80 1.64
C GLU A 187 10.24 -3.13 1.15
N GLY A 188 10.59 -4.41 1.14
CA GLY A 188 11.92 -4.90 0.76
C GLY A 188 12.34 -4.54 -0.68
N PRO A 189 13.65 -4.60 -0.97
CA PRO A 189 14.21 -4.32 -2.29
C PRO A 189 13.79 -5.35 -3.33
N VAL A 190 13.17 -4.88 -4.42
CA VAL A 190 12.73 -5.72 -5.56
C VAL A 190 13.63 -5.56 -6.78
N LEU A 191 14.21 -4.37 -6.96
CA LEU A 191 15.15 -4.04 -8.04
C LEU A 191 16.56 -3.85 -7.48
N ASP A 192 17.56 -4.21 -8.28
CA ASP A 192 18.96 -3.97 -7.94
C ASP A 192 19.48 -2.68 -8.60
N HIS A 193 19.35 -1.55 -7.89
CA HIS A 193 19.92 -0.27 -8.34
C HIS A 193 21.41 -0.11 -8.03
N ARG A 194 22.08 -1.14 -7.50
CA ARG A 194 23.54 -1.16 -7.35
C ARG A 194 24.25 -1.87 -8.51
N TYR A 195 23.48 -2.52 -9.38
CA TYR A 195 23.98 -3.16 -10.59
C TYR A 195 24.21 -2.17 -11.73
N TYR A 196 25.39 -2.24 -12.38
CA TYR A 196 25.79 -1.30 -13.44
C TYR A 196 26.00 -1.96 -14.81
N ALA A 197 25.92 -3.28 -14.92
CA ALA A 197 26.17 -4.04 -16.15
C ALA A 197 27.51 -3.72 -16.84
N GLY A 198 28.54 -3.41 -16.06
CA GLY A 198 29.87 -3.02 -16.58
C GLY A 198 29.89 -1.67 -17.31
N GLY A 199 28.82 -0.89 -17.20
CA GLY A 199 28.76 0.50 -17.69
C GLY A 199 29.30 1.48 -16.66
N CYS A 200 29.97 2.53 -17.14
CA CYS A 200 30.37 3.68 -16.32
C CYS A 200 30.24 4.97 -17.12
N SER A 201 29.00 5.45 -17.28
CA SER A 201 28.71 6.76 -17.86
C SER A 201 28.58 7.79 -16.74
N PRO A 202 29.47 8.79 -16.65
CA PRO A 202 29.34 9.85 -15.66
C PRO A 202 28.12 10.72 -15.95
N HIS A 203 27.32 10.97 -14.92
CA HIS A 203 26.18 11.89 -14.97
C HIS A 203 26.42 13.04 -13.98
N TYR A 204 26.46 14.28 -14.48
CA TYR A 204 26.79 15.44 -13.65
C TYR A 204 25.51 16.14 -13.19
N ILE A 205 25.34 16.30 -11.88
CA ILE A 205 24.24 17.07 -11.28
C ILE A 205 24.85 17.96 -10.20
N LEU A 206 24.65 19.28 -10.28
CA LEU A 206 25.15 20.25 -9.30
C LEU A 206 26.65 20.07 -8.98
N ASN A 207 27.48 19.93 -10.02
CA ASN A 207 28.93 19.67 -9.92
C ASN A 207 29.34 18.35 -9.23
N THR A 208 28.39 17.48 -8.89
CA THR A 208 28.65 16.15 -8.35
C THR A 208 28.60 15.11 -9.46
N ARG A 209 29.51 14.15 -9.42
CA ARG A 209 29.63 13.06 -10.40
C ARG A 209 28.87 11.83 -9.92
N PHE A 210 27.76 11.55 -10.58
CA PHE A 210 26.94 10.37 -10.33
C PHE A 210 27.20 9.26 -11.34
N ARG A 211 27.00 8.03 -10.90
CA ARG A 211 26.99 6.83 -11.76
C ARG A 211 25.56 6.36 -11.96
N LYS A 212 25.11 6.37 -13.22
CA LYS A 212 23.77 5.86 -13.56
C LYS A 212 23.72 4.33 -13.43
N PRO A 213 22.84 3.76 -12.59
CA PRO A 213 22.67 2.31 -12.48
C PRO A 213 21.97 1.73 -13.70
N TYR A 214 22.18 0.43 -13.94
CA TYR A 214 21.72 -0.22 -15.17
C TYR A 214 20.19 -0.21 -15.31
N ASN A 215 19.44 -0.36 -14.23
CA ASN A 215 17.98 -0.40 -14.27
C ASN A 215 17.34 0.95 -14.64
N VAL A 216 18.06 2.05 -14.43
CA VAL A 216 17.52 3.40 -14.58
C VAL A 216 17.71 3.88 -16.00
N GLU A 217 16.60 4.24 -16.63
CA GLU A 217 16.58 4.79 -17.98
C GLU A 217 17.02 6.26 -17.93
N SER A 218 16.31 7.06 -17.13
CA SER A 218 16.50 8.50 -17.00
C SER A 218 16.40 8.97 -15.55
N TYR A 219 17.21 9.94 -15.20
CA TYR A 219 17.17 10.67 -13.93
C TYR A 219 17.50 12.14 -14.21
N THR A 220 16.47 12.98 -14.36
CA THR A 220 16.64 14.38 -14.76
C THR A 220 16.36 15.30 -13.59
N PRO A 221 17.32 16.15 -13.17
CA PRO A 221 17.08 17.14 -12.13
C PRO A 221 16.11 18.22 -12.65
N GLN A 222 15.22 18.69 -11.78
CA GLN A 222 14.36 19.84 -12.02
C GLN A 222 14.95 21.04 -11.28
N THR A 223 15.27 22.11 -12.02
CA THR A 223 15.97 23.29 -11.49
C THR A 223 15.03 24.42 -11.08
N GLN A 224 13.72 24.26 -11.26
CA GLN A 224 12.74 25.32 -11.05
C GLN A 224 11.64 24.87 -10.09
N GLY A 225 11.91 24.96 -8.80
CA GLY A 225 10.88 24.85 -7.78
C GLY A 225 10.10 26.15 -7.67
N LYS A 226 8.77 26.09 -7.73
CA LYS A 226 7.93 27.20 -7.29
C LYS A 226 7.58 26.96 -5.82
N TYR A 227 7.98 27.86 -4.93
CA TYR A 227 7.56 27.86 -3.52
C TYR A 227 6.14 28.41 -3.35
N GLU A 228 5.24 28.03 -4.26
CA GLU A 228 3.87 28.49 -4.25
C GLU A 228 3.08 27.62 -3.28
N PHE A 229 2.35 28.27 -2.37
CA PHE A 229 1.46 27.59 -1.44
C PHE A 229 0.06 27.54 -2.04
N ILE A 230 -0.47 26.34 -2.16
CA ILE A 230 -1.88 26.13 -2.45
C ILE A 230 -2.60 26.15 -1.11
N LEU A 231 -3.36 27.22 -0.88
CA LEU A 231 -4.21 27.39 0.28
C LEU A 231 -5.60 26.81 0.00
N LYS A 232 -6.14 26.08 0.97
CA LYS A 232 -7.52 25.54 0.92
C LYS A 232 -8.23 25.76 2.23
N GLU A 233 -9.45 26.28 2.12
CA GLU A 233 -10.32 26.59 3.25
C GLU A 233 -11.33 25.48 3.48
N TYR A 234 -11.63 25.19 4.76
CA TYR A 234 -12.68 24.26 5.15
C TYR A 234 -13.46 24.80 6.34
N GLU A 235 -14.79 24.78 6.23
CA GLU A 235 -15.68 25.27 7.27
C GLU A 235 -15.82 24.31 8.46
N SER A 236 -15.61 23.01 8.22
CA SER A 236 -15.76 21.97 9.24
C SER A 236 -14.65 20.92 9.17
N TYR A 237 -14.46 20.20 10.27
CA TYR A 237 -13.55 19.05 10.31
C TYR A 237 -13.99 17.94 9.33
N SER A 238 -15.30 17.76 9.13
CA SER A 238 -15.82 16.75 8.20
C SER A 238 -15.41 17.05 6.75
N ASP A 239 -15.44 18.32 6.34
CA ASP A 239 -15.04 18.73 4.98
C ASP A 239 -13.54 18.57 4.78
N PHE A 240 -12.76 18.91 5.82
CA PHE A 240 -11.32 18.71 5.85
C PHE A 240 -10.95 17.21 5.76
N GLU A 241 -11.57 16.37 6.60
CA GLU A 241 -11.35 14.91 6.60
C GLU A 241 -11.72 14.30 5.26
N ARG A 242 -12.85 14.72 4.67
CA ARG A 242 -13.25 14.26 3.34
C ARG A 242 -12.18 14.59 2.30
N ASN A 243 -11.63 15.80 2.25
CA ASN A 243 -10.60 16.13 1.24
C ASN A 243 -9.30 15.35 1.45
N VAL A 244 -8.85 15.19 2.70
CA VAL A 244 -7.64 14.41 3.03
C VAL A 244 -7.84 12.94 2.69
N THR A 245 -8.99 12.35 3.05
CA THR A 245 -9.30 10.94 2.79
C THR A 245 -9.61 10.67 1.32
N GLU A 246 -10.34 11.54 0.63
CA GLU A 246 -10.69 11.42 -0.79
C GLU A 246 -9.46 11.59 -1.68
N LYS A 247 -8.51 12.48 -1.34
CA LYS A 247 -7.20 12.56 -2.01
C LYS A 247 -6.34 11.32 -1.78
N MET A 248 -6.51 10.60 -0.68
CA MET A 248 -5.79 9.35 -0.43
C MET A 248 -6.47 8.15 -1.09
N ALA A 249 -7.81 8.10 -1.12
CA ALA A 249 -8.58 6.97 -1.65
C ALA A 249 -8.77 7.03 -3.18
N SER A 250 -8.95 8.22 -3.77
CA SER A 250 -9.08 8.37 -5.24
C SER A 250 -7.84 7.93 -6.01
N LYS A 251 -6.68 7.88 -5.35
CA LYS A 251 -5.39 7.48 -5.93
C LYS A 251 -5.13 5.97 -5.90
N SER A 252 -6.04 5.19 -5.31
CA SER A 252 -5.96 3.72 -5.18
C SER A 252 -7.01 2.99 -6.03
N GLY A 253 -7.52 3.63 -7.09
CA GLY A 253 -8.47 3.01 -8.02
C GLY A 253 -7.77 1.93 -8.86
N PHE A 254 -7.94 0.67 -8.49
CA PHE A 254 -7.38 -0.46 -9.24
C PHE A 254 -8.23 -0.83 -10.44
N SER A 255 -7.60 -0.97 -11.61
CA SER A 255 -8.21 -1.67 -12.75
C SER A 255 -7.92 -3.17 -12.70
N PHE A 256 -8.48 -3.93 -13.65
CA PHE A 256 -8.32 -5.39 -13.73
C PHE A 256 -6.85 -5.83 -13.67
N GLY A 257 -6.54 -6.75 -12.75
CA GLY A 257 -5.19 -7.25 -12.52
C GLY A 257 -4.27 -6.32 -11.74
N PHE A 258 -4.82 -5.53 -10.81
CA PHE A 258 -4.09 -4.58 -9.94
C PHE A 258 -3.18 -3.64 -10.74
N LYS A 259 -3.70 -3.04 -11.80
CA LYS A 259 -2.97 -2.01 -12.55
C LYS A 259 -3.54 -0.65 -12.20
N ILE A 260 -2.67 0.27 -11.77
CA ILE A 260 -3.02 1.70 -11.70
C ILE A 260 -2.69 2.34 -13.05
N PRO A 261 -3.68 2.87 -13.77
CA PRO A 261 -3.40 3.71 -14.93
C PRO A 261 -2.95 5.11 -14.46
N GLY A 262 -1.70 5.48 -14.72
CA GLY A 262 -1.19 6.85 -14.54
C GLY A 262 -0.31 7.08 -13.30
N ILE A 263 0.03 8.35 -13.07
CA ILE A 263 0.88 8.80 -11.97
C ILE A 263 0.03 8.95 -10.71
N PHE A 264 0.45 8.34 -9.60
CA PHE A 264 -0.19 8.48 -8.30
C PHE A 264 0.78 9.14 -7.31
N GLU A 265 0.23 9.94 -6.40
CA GLU A 265 1.02 10.59 -5.36
C GLU A 265 1.22 9.63 -4.19
N LEU A 266 2.44 9.13 -4.02
CA LEU A 266 2.85 8.35 -2.87
C LEU A 266 3.25 9.30 -1.72
N GLY A 267 2.26 9.78 -0.97
CA GLY A 267 2.46 10.62 0.22
C GLY A 267 2.68 9.80 1.50
N ILE A 268 3.22 10.45 2.55
CA ILE A 268 3.36 9.88 3.90
C ILE A 268 2.02 9.27 4.33
N SER A 269 2.00 7.96 4.55
CA SER A 269 0.77 7.21 4.75
C SER A 269 0.04 7.60 6.04
N SER A 270 -1.29 7.55 6.01
CA SER A 270 -2.17 7.69 7.18
C SER A 270 -1.82 6.66 8.29
N GLN A 271 -1.20 5.54 7.89
CA GLN A 271 -0.75 4.47 8.78
C GLN A 271 0.67 4.65 9.32
N SER A 272 1.48 5.56 8.76
CA SER A 272 2.78 5.91 9.33
C SER A 272 2.62 6.58 10.69
N ASP A 273 3.61 6.46 11.58
CA ASP A 273 3.51 7.04 12.93
C ASP A 273 3.30 8.55 12.89
N ARG A 274 3.94 9.25 11.94
CA ARG A 274 3.75 10.68 11.73
C ARG A 274 2.32 11.01 11.23
N GLY A 275 1.77 10.19 10.33
CA GLY A 275 0.37 10.29 9.88
C GLY A 275 -0.63 10.06 11.00
N LYS A 276 -0.42 9.02 11.83
CA LYS A 276 -1.22 8.73 13.03
C LYS A 276 -1.20 9.91 14.01
N HIS A 277 -0.03 10.49 14.27
CA HIS A 277 0.11 11.67 15.12
C HIS A 277 -0.61 12.90 14.56
N TYR A 278 -0.61 13.09 13.24
CA TYR A 278 -1.35 14.16 12.58
C TYR A 278 -2.86 13.97 12.75
N ILE A 279 -3.39 12.80 12.39
CA ILE A 279 -4.82 12.46 12.54
C ILE A 279 -5.27 12.58 14.00
N ARG A 280 -4.48 12.09 14.95
CA ARG A 280 -4.81 12.20 16.38
C ARG A 280 -4.90 13.64 16.85
N ARG A 281 -4.07 14.55 16.32
CA ARG A 281 -4.10 15.98 16.66
C ARG A 281 -5.31 16.67 16.03
N THR A 282 -5.58 16.43 14.75
CA THR A 282 -6.70 17.07 14.04
C THR A 282 -8.05 16.57 14.50
N LYS A 283 -8.19 15.27 14.81
CA LYS A 283 -9.45 14.65 15.26
C LYS A 283 -9.98 15.21 16.59
N ARG A 284 -9.12 15.85 17.42
CA ARG A 284 -9.57 16.54 18.65
C ARG A 284 -10.54 17.70 18.37
N PHE A 285 -10.50 18.24 17.15
CA PHE A 285 -11.31 19.37 16.74
C PHE A 285 -12.63 18.95 16.07
N SER A 286 -12.93 17.65 15.97
CA SER A 286 -14.16 17.13 15.34
C SER A 286 -15.44 17.62 16.01
N HIS A 287 -15.44 17.79 17.33
CA HIS A 287 -16.59 18.24 18.12
C HIS A 287 -16.58 19.75 18.41
N THR A 288 -15.60 20.47 17.91
CA THR A 288 -15.46 21.92 18.12
C THR A 288 -15.94 22.68 16.89
N LYS A 289 -16.50 23.88 17.09
CA LYS A 289 -16.77 24.83 15.98
C LYS A 289 -15.45 25.44 15.51
N SER A 290 -14.65 24.62 14.83
CA SER A 290 -13.34 25.02 14.31
C SER A 290 -13.36 25.08 12.80
N VAL A 291 -12.64 26.07 12.28
CA VAL A 291 -12.43 26.32 10.85
C VAL A 291 -10.98 25.98 10.52
N PHE A 292 -10.73 25.45 9.33
CA PHE A 292 -9.41 24.96 8.93
C PHE A 292 -8.91 25.69 7.68
N LEU A 293 -7.66 26.13 7.72
CA LEU A 293 -6.92 26.58 6.55
C LEU A 293 -5.73 25.63 6.35
N HIS A 294 -5.71 24.93 5.22
CA HIS A 294 -4.65 23.99 4.86
C HIS A 294 -3.75 24.61 3.79
N ALA A 295 -2.47 24.73 4.10
CA ALA A 295 -1.46 25.21 3.19
C ALA A 295 -0.57 24.04 2.76
N ARG A 296 -0.35 23.90 1.46
CA ARG A 296 0.50 22.86 0.89
C ARG A 296 1.38 23.43 -0.21
N SER A 297 2.67 23.12 -0.16
CA SER A 297 3.63 23.42 -1.22
C SER A 297 4.34 22.13 -1.63
N ASP A 298 4.43 21.91 -2.93
CA ASP A 298 5.02 20.73 -3.54
C ASP A 298 6.29 21.17 -4.29
N LEU A 299 7.44 20.58 -3.93
CA LEU A 299 8.72 20.87 -4.56
C LEU A 299 9.22 19.65 -5.32
N GLU A 300 9.26 19.71 -6.65
CA GLU A 300 9.85 18.69 -7.50
C GLU A 300 11.35 18.91 -7.67
N VAL A 301 12.15 17.88 -7.44
CA VAL A 301 13.62 17.92 -7.48
C VAL A 301 14.18 17.10 -8.62
N ALA A 302 13.59 15.93 -8.92
CA ALA A 302 14.04 15.09 -10.01
C ALA A 302 12.93 14.21 -10.56
N HIS A 303 13.00 13.90 -11.85
CA HIS A 303 12.14 12.91 -12.48
C HIS A 303 12.93 11.63 -12.72
N TYR A 304 12.35 10.52 -12.28
CA TYR A 304 12.90 9.19 -12.35
C TYR A 304 12.11 8.34 -13.33
N LYS A 305 12.83 7.58 -14.17
CA LYS A 305 12.24 6.60 -15.08
C LYS A 305 13.04 5.31 -15.11
N LEU A 306 12.36 4.20 -14.90
CA LEU A 306 12.87 2.84 -14.98
C LEU A 306 12.88 2.36 -16.43
N LYS A 307 13.86 1.55 -16.79
CA LYS A 307 13.86 0.89 -18.10
C LYS A 307 12.61 0.04 -18.31
N PRO A 308 12.10 -0.06 -19.55
CA PRO A 308 10.84 -0.76 -19.81
C PRO A 308 10.95 -2.28 -19.68
N ARG A 309 12.14 -2.86 -19.93
CA ARG A 309 12.38 -4.32 -19.95
C ARG A 309 13.81 -4.66 -19.55
N SER A 310 14.07 -5.95 -19.37
CA SER A 310 15.40 -6.52 -19.06
C SER A 310 16.03 -5.90 -17.81
N LEU A 311 15.24 -5.84 -16.74
CA LEU A 311 15.62 -5.29 -15.44
C LEU A 311 16.44 -6.30 -14.64
N MET A 312 17.37 -5.79 -13.83
CA MET A 312 18.08 -6.58 -12.84
C MET A 312 17.29 -6.61 -11.53
N LEU A 313 16.81 -7.80 -11.16
CA LEU A 313 16.10 -8.01 -9.90
C LEU A 313 17.08 -8.03 -8.72
N HIS A 314 16.62 -7.56 -7.56
CA HIS A 314 17.37 -7.72 -6.32
C HIS A 314 17.56 -9.20 -6.01
N TYR A 315 18.74 -9.59 -5.50
CA TYR A 315 19.09 -10.99 -5.30
C TYR A 315 18.19 -11.67 -4.25
N GLU A 316 17.80 -10.97 -3.19
CA GLU A 316 16.89 -11.51 -2.16
C GLU A 316 15.50 -11.79 -2.72
N PHE A 317 14.96 -10.83 -3.50
CA PHE A 317 13.67 -10.99 -4.16
C PHE A 317 13.72 -12.17 -5.15
N LEU A 318 14.78 -12.26 -5.96
CA LEU A 318 14.98 -13.37 -6.89
C LEU A 318 15.02 -14.73 -6.16
N GLN A 319 15.71 -14.81 -5.04
CA GLN A 319 15.76 -16.03 -4.22
C GLN A 319 14.40 -16.40 -3.64
N ARG A 320 13.66 -15.41 -3.14
CA ARG A 320 12.31 -15.62 -2.61
C ARG A 320 11.35 -16.09 -3.69
N VAL A 321 11.39 -15.49 -4.88
CA VAL A 321 10.58 -15.94 -6.03
C VAL A 321 10.96 -17.36 -6.47
N LYS A 322 12.24 -17.72 -6.48
CA LYS A 322 12.69 -19.10 -6.78
C LYS A 322 12.24 -20.14 -5.74
N ARG A 323 11.94 -19.72 -4.51
CA ARG A 323 11.45 -20.59 -3.43
C ARG A 323 9.93 -20.78 -3.44
N LEU A 324 9.20 -19.98 -4.22
CA LEU A 324 7.76 -20.11 -4.29
C LEU A 324 7.36 -21.47 -4.88
N PRO A 325 6.32 -22.10 -4.33
CA PRO A 325 5.78 -23.32 -4.90
C PRO A 325 5.03 -23.04 -6.20
N LEU A 326 5.03 -24.05 -7.07
CA LEU A 326 4.25 -24.05 -8.30
C LEU A 326 2.76 -24.21 -8.01
N GLU A 327 2.44 -24.98 -6.97
CA GLU A 327 1.07 -25.14 -6.49
C GLU A 327 0.63 -23.91 -5.69
N TYR A 328 -0.60 -23.45 -5.95
CA TYR A 328 -1.11 -22.24 -5.31
C TYR A 328 -1.22 -22.43 -3.79
N SER A 329 -0.49 -21.60 -3.04
CA SER A 329 -0.51 -21.58 -1.57
C SER A 329 -0.52 -20.15 -1.06
N TYR A 330 -1.68 -19.67 -0.63
CA TYR A 330 -1.86 -18.26 -0.25
C TYR A 330 -0.86 -17.78 0.81
N GLY A 331 -0.47 -18.62 1.77
CA GLY A 331 0.50 -18.28 2.82
C GLY A 331 1.86 -17.81 2.28
N GLU A 332 2.45 -18.52 1.31
CA GLU A 332 3.75 -18.16 0.73
C GLU A 332 3.66 -16.89 -0.13
N TYR A 333 2.58 -16.73 -0.90
CA TYR A 333 2.35 -15.53 -1.71
C TYR A 333 2.04 -14.30 -0.85
N ARG A 334 1.30 -14.47 0.26
CA ARG A 334 1.04 -13.41 1.24
C ARG A 334 2.34 -12.89 1.84
N ASP A 335 3.24 -13.77 2.22
CA ASP A 335 4.52 -13.37 2.79
C ASP A 335 5.41 -12.65 1.77
N LEU A 336 5.36 -13.06 0.49
CA LEU A 336 6.02 -12.30 -0.58
C LEU A 336 5.48 -10.85 -0.65
N PHE A 337 4.17 -10.66 -0.59
CA PHE A 337 3.57 -9.32 -0.63
C PHE A 337 3.81 -8.51 0.66
N ARG A 338 3.90 -9.16 1.82
CA ARG A 338 4.29 -8.51 3.08
C ARG A 338 5.74 -8.04 3.03
N ASP A 339 6.64 -8.88 2.52
CA ASP A 339 8.08 -8.60 2.55
C ASP A 339 8.53 -7.65 1.42
N PHE A 340 7.88 -7.68 0.25
CA PHE A 340 8.32 -6.94 -0.94
C PHE A 340 7.23 -6.04 -1.54
N GLY A 341 6.06 -5.97 -0.93
CA GLY A 341 4.96 -5.15 -1.42
C GLY A 341 4.27 -5.74 -2.66
N THR A 342 3.34 -4.97 -3.21
CA THR A 342 2.47 -5.41 -4.32
C THR A 342 2.88 -4.83 -5.66
N HIS A 343 3.56 -3.68 -5.66
CA HIS A 343 3.99 -2.97 -6.86
C HIS A 343 5.46 -2.54 -6.75
N TYR A 344 6.03 -2.11 -7.87
CA TYR A 344 7.36 -1.48 -7.94
C TYR A 344 7.27 -0.18 -8.74
N ILE A 345 8.27 0.68 -8.60
CA ILE A 345 8.25 2.04 -9.15
C ILE A 345 8.82 2.06 -10.57
N THR A 346 7.99 2.40 -11.55
CA THR A 346 8.39 2.58 -12.96
C THR A 346 8.74 4.02 -13.29
N GLU A 347 7.91 4.96 -12.86
CA GLU A 347 8.11 6.42 -13.01
C GLU A 347 7.83 7.08 -11.67
N ALA A 348 8.64 8.07 -11.30
CA ALA A 348 8.45 8.82 -10.07
C ALA A 348 8.92 10.26 -10.18
N VAL A 349 8.22 11.15 -9.49
CA VAL A 349 8.66 12.51 -9.22
C VAL A 349 9.23 12.53 -7.81
N LEU A 350 10.53 12.77 -7.71
CA LEU A 350 11.21 12.95 -6.44
C LEU A 350 11.12 14.40 -6.03
N GLY A 351 10.87 14.61 -4.74
CA GLY A 351 10.62 15.94 -4.22
C GLY A 351 10.32 15.93 -2.74
N GLY A 352 9.67 17.00 -2.29
CA GLY A 352 9.17 17.12 -0.93
C GLY A 352 7.81 17.80 -0.93
N ILE A 353 6.96 17.39 0.00
CA ILE A 353 5.70 18.04 0.30
C ILE A 353 5.88 18.75 1.64
N TYR A 354 5.66 20.07 1.65
CA TYR A 354 5.58 20.84 2.87
C TYR A 354 4.13 21.26 3.09
N GLU A 355 3.54 20.78 4.18
CA GLU A 355 2.16 21.06 4.52
C GLU A 355 2.01 21.50 5.98
N TYR A 356 1.12 22.45 6.21
CA TYR A 356 0.68 22.84 7.54
C TYR A 356 -0.81 23.19 7.51
N THR A 357 -1.45 23.09 8.68
CA THR A 357 -2.88 23.36 8.81
C THR A 357 -3.09 24.26 10.02
N LEU A 358 -3.73 25.40 9.81
CA LEU A 358 -4.20 26.28 10.87
C LEU A 358 -5.60 25.84 11.29
N VAL A 359 -5.79 25.67 12.59
CA VAL A 359 -7.09 25.33 13.18
C VAL A 359 -7.53 26.48 14.07
N MET A 360 -8.67 27.08 13.74
CA MET A 360 -9.14 28.32 14.34
C MET A 360 -10.52 28.12 14.95
N ASN A 361 -10.75 28.65 16.15
CA ASN A 361 -12.07 28.61 16.77
C ASN A 361 -12.97 29.68 16.14
N LYS A 362 -14.09 29.25 15.54
CA LYS A 362 -15.02 30.11 14.79
C LYS A 362 -15.58 31.25 15.64
N GLU A 363 -16.01 30.96 16.87
CA GLU A 363 -16.64 31.96 17.74
C GLU A 363 -15.64 33.02 18.22
N ALA A 364 -14.40 32.63 18.48
CA ALA A 364 -13.34 33.56 18.85
C ALA A 364 -12.90 34.43 17.67
N MET A 365 -12.90 33.86 16.46
CA MET A 365 -12.57 34.55 15.21
C MET A 365 -13.64 35.61 14.87
N GLU A 366 -14.92 35.23 14.95
CA GLU A 366 -16.05 36.15 14.75
C GLU A 366 -16.08 37.27 15.79
N ARG A 367 -15.73 36.99 17.06
CA ARG A 367 -15.63 38.02 18.10
C ARG A 367 -14.52 39.06 17.82
N GLY A 368 -13.49 38.67 17.09
CA GLY A 368 -12.39 39.54 16.68
C GLY A 368 -12.59 40.19 15.31
N ASP A 369 -13.79 40.08 14.73
CA ASP A 369 -14.12 40.55 13.37
C ASP A 369 -13.18 40.00 12.27
N TYR A 370 -12.68 38.78 12.45
CA TYR A 370 -11.86 38.09 11.45
C TYR A 370 -12.72 37.14 10.60
N THR A 371 -12.47 37.14 9.28
CA THR A 371 -13.06 36.15 8.35
C THR A 371 -11.98 35.20 7.82
N LEU A 372 -12.41 34.05 7.28
CA LEU A 372 -11.52 33.09 6.62
C LEU A 372 -10.69 33.76 5.50
N ASN A 373 -11.34 34.60 4.70
CA ASN A 373 -10.68 35.36 3.62
C ASN A 373 -9.56 36.27 4.16
N ASN A 374 -9.73 36.87 5.35
CA ASN A 374 -8.67 37.68 5.95
C ASN A 374 -7.44 36.82 6.28
N VAL A 375 -7.65 35.59 6.75
CA VAL A 375 -6.57 34.66 7.10
C VAL A 375 -5.92 34.09 5.84
N HIS A 376 -6.71 33.72 4.83
CA HIS A 376 -6.20 33.23 3.55
C HIS A 376 -5.36 34.28 2.82
N ALA A 377 -5.75 35.56 2.84
CA ALA A 377 -4.97 36.62 2.21
C ALA A 377 -3.71 37.01 3.00
N CYS A 378 -3.65 36.65 4.30
CA CYS A 378 -2.53 36.95 5.19
C CYS A 378 -1.47 35.83 5.21
N ALA A 379 -1.91 34.58 5.05
CA ALA A 379 -1.07 33.39 4.93
C ALA A 379 -0.39 33.33 3.56
#